data_AF-A0A2R7KA99-F1
#
_entry.id   AF-A0A2R7KA99-F1
#
_cell.length_a   1.000
_cell.length_b   1.000
_cell.length_c   1.000
_cell.angle_alpha   90.00
_cell.angle_beta   90.00
_cell.angle_gamma   90.00
#
_symmetry.space_group_name_H-M   'P 1'
#
loop_
_entity.id
_entity.type
_entity.pdbx_description
1 polymer ?
#
loop_
_entity_poly.entity_id
_entity_poly.type
_entity_poly.pdbx_seq_one_letter_code
_entity_poly.pdbx_strand_id
1 'polypeptide(L)'
;LLVLRYSYSNDITDLDKAMPHLEKSIEYYELLVKLTKDTYYYANSMQTAQRRIPIGGDDGNNKTWAELLPHYERELVNFKRNLDLLKSSKDGKIVTKEAKPWQTAEVTLLSESKGTYAVKNGTKVYGTPISELTKVAPELQNLKGITFDETSQNENGTHLKFKNTKAVKLVVGYFNSDQKRFLFPPSLETDAAGNAHGQAEVILASAMNLKELPRVNIHTYTFEAGENKLDLGKGRVLILGFIDANQTITPRDVGFIDAGEKGAIDWLFY
;
A
#
# COMPACT_ATOMS: atom_id res chain seq x y z
N LEU A 1 -0.66 25.25 1.21
CA LEU A 1 -1.31 25.68 2.46
C LEU A 1 -2.70 25.09 2.67
N LEU A 2 -3.50 24.88 1.61
CA LEU A 2 -4.88 24.41 1.72
C LEU A 2 -5.02 23.01 2.36
N VAL A 3 -4.26 22.02 1.89
CA VAL A 3 -4.25 20.67 2.49
C VAL A 3 -3.81 20.69 3.95
N LEU A 4 -2.79 21.50 4.28
CA LEU A 4 -2.39 21.70 5.67
C LEU A 4 -3.50 22.36 6.47
N ARG A 5 -4.21 23.35 5.93
CA ARG A 5 -5.31 24.02 6.65
C ARG A 5 -6.42 23.03 7.01
N TYR A 6 -6.78 22.14 6.08
CA TYR A 6 -7.74 21.05 6.34
C TYR A 6 -7.35 20.21 7.56
N SER A 7 -6.05 19.94 7.79
CA SER A 7 -5.63 19.16 8.97
C SER A 7 -5.87 19.86 10.32
N TYR A 8 -6.10 21.19 10.31
CA TYR A 8 -6.47 21.96 11.50
C TYR A 8 -7.97 22.29 11.55
N SER A 9 -8.59 22.60 10.41
CA SER A 9 -9.99 23.05 10.33
C SER A 9 -10.99 21.90 10.18
N ASN A 10 -10.56 20.77 9.61
CA ASN A 10 -11.42 19.72 9.04
C ASN A 10 -12.44 20.26 8.01
N ASP A 11 -12.21 21.44 7.44
CA ASP A 11 -13.08 22.04 6.43
C ASP A 11 -12.74 21.45 5.06
N ILE A 12 -13.60 20.55 4.57
CA ILE A 12 -13.43 19.87 3.27
C ILE A 12 -13.32 20.87 2.11
N THR A 13 -13.88 22.08 2.24
CA THR A 13 -13.77 23.09 1.18
C THR A 13 -12.34 23.56 0.95
N ASP A 14 -11.44 23.39 1.93
CA ASP A 14 -10.01 23.63 1.73
C ASP A 14 -9.41 22.60 0.75
N LEU A 15 -9.86 21.34 0.79
CA LEU A 15 -9.42 20.31 -0.15
C LEU A 15 -9.99 20.52 -1.56
N ASP A 16 -11.25 20.96 -1.67
CA ASP A 16 -11.84 21.36 -2.96
C ASP A 16 -11.04 22.47 -3.63
N LYS A 17 -10.62 23.48 -2.86
CA LYS A 17 -9.77 24.56 -3.36
C LYS A 17 -8.38 24.07 -3.72
N ALA A 18 -7.87 23.01 -3.07
CA ALA A 18 -6.55 22.45 -3.37
C ALA A 18 -6.54 21.69 -4.70
N MET A 19 -7.64 21.03 -5.06
CA MET A 19 -7.78 20.19 -6.27
C MET A 19 -7.28 20.86 -7.56
N PRO A 20 -7.78 22.05 -7.98
CA PRO A 20 -7.35 22.66 -9.24
C PRO A 20 -5.86 23.02 -9.25
N HIS A 21 -5.25 23.28 -8.08
CA HIS A 21 -3.81 23.53 -8.00
C HIS A 21 -2.98 22.26 -8.22
N LEU A 22 -3.43 21.12 -7.69
CA LEU A 22 -2.77 19.83 -7.89
C LEU A 22 -2.90 19.37 -9.34
N GLU A 23 -4.10 19.47 -9.94
CA GLU A 23 -4.32 19.20 -11.36
C GLU A 23 -3.42 20.07 -12.25
N LYS A 24 -3.37 21.38 -11.97
CA LYS A 24 -2.52 22.29 -12.73
C LYS A 24 -1.02 21.99 -12.56
N SER A 25 -0.62 21.52 -11.39
CA SER A 25 0.76 21.07 -11.16
C SER A 25 1.13 19.88 -12.04
N ILE A 26 0.22 18.90 -12.21
CA ILE A 26 0.44 17.76 -13.11
C ILE A 26 0.54 18.23 -14.57
N GLU A 27 -0.34 19.12 -15.04
CA GLU A 27 -0.27 19.67 -16.40
C GLU A 27 1.11 20.31 -16.69
N TYR A 28 1.64 21.10 -15.75
CA TYR A 28 2.97 21.68 -15.90
C TYR A 28 4.08 20.65 -15.79
N TYR A 29 3.90 19.60 -14.99
CA TYR A 29 4.86 18.51 -14.89
C TYR A 29 4.92 17.70 -16.20
N GLU A 30 3.78 17.42 -16.83
CA GLU A 30 3.73 16.80 -18.16
C GLU A 30 4.46 17.65 -19.22
N LEU A 31 4.29 18.98 -19.17
CA LEU A 31 5.02 19.90 -20.03
C LEU A 31 6.54 19.80 -19.77
N LEU A 32 6.95 19.75 -18.50
CA LEU A 32 8.36 19.56 -18.14
C LEU A 32 8.91 18.24 -18.68
N VAL A 33 8.16 17.13 -18.59
CA VAL A 33 8.55 15.85 -19.21
C VAL A 33 8.72 16.00 -20.72
N LYS A 34 7.77 16.64 -21.42
CA LYS A 34 7.87 16.89 -22.87
C LYS A 34 9.11 17.70 -23.25
N LEU A 35 9.47 18.70 -22.44
CA LEU A 35 10.64 19.55 -22.67
C LEU A 35 11.98 18.85 -22.39
N THR A 36 11.99 17.88 -21.47
CA THR A 36 13.22 17.25 -20.95
C THR A 36 13.55 15.89 -21.55
N LYS A 37 12.54 15.14 -22.01
CA LYS A 37 12.70 13.72 -22.42
C LYS A 37 13.75 13.49 -23.51
N ASP A 38 13.94 14.45 -24.41
CA ASP A 38 14.87 14.36 -25.55
C ASP A 38 16.08 15.30 -25.38
N THR A 39 16.13 16.09 -24.30
CA THR A 39 17.14 17.14 -24.09
C THR A 39 18.05 16.87 -22.89
N TYR A 40 17.67 15.95 -21.99
CA TYR A 40 18.44 15.56 -20.81
C TYR A 40 18.45 14.04 -20.62
N TYR A 41 19.61 13.49 -20.26
CA TYR A 41 19.73 12.07 -19.92
C TYR A 41 19.10 11.73 -18.55
N TYR A 42 19.22 12.62 -17.56
CA TYR A 42 18.73 12.48 -16.19
C TYR A 42 18.86 13.79 -15.41
N ALA A 43 18.18 13.89 -14.27
CA ALA A 43 18.24 15.04 -13.36
C ALA A 43 19.40 14.91 -12.35
N ASN A 44 19.43 13.83 -11.55
CA ASN A 44 20.50 13.59 -10.58
C ASN A 44 21.65 12.77 -11.19
N SER A 45 22.89 13.25 -10.98
CA SER A 45 24.11 12.51 -11.36
C SER A 45 24.41 11.35 -10.39
N MET A 46 24.04 11.49 -9.11
CA MET A 46 24.19 10.42 -8.11
C MET A 46 22.99 9.47 -8.15
N GLN A 47 23.15 8.35 -8.86
CA GLN A 47 22.11 7.37 -9.19
C GLN A 47 22.17 6.14 -8.26
N THR A 48 22.08 6.40 -6.96
CA THR A 48 22.23 5.36 -5.94
C THR A 48 21.05 5.40 -4.97
N ALA A 49 20.93 4.32 -4.20
CA ALA A 49 19.95 4.19 -3.11
C ALA A 49 20.02 5.30 -2.05
N GLN A 50 21.10 6.10 -2.02
CA GLN A 50 21.25 7.24 -1.12
C GLN A 50 20.32 8.41 -1.48
N ARG A 51 19.86 8.50 -2.75
CA ARG A 51 18.91 9.53 -3.17
C ARG A 51 17.51 9.10 -2.76
N ARG A 52 16.94 9.76 -1.74
CA ARG A 52 15.64 9.38 -1.13
C ARG A 52 14.46 10.27 -1.52
N ILE A 53 14.73 11.54 -1.82
CA ILE A 53 13.70 12.54 -2.14
C ILE A 53 13.80 12.91 -3.63
N PRO A 54 12.69 12.95 -4.39
CA PRO A 54 11.30 12.73 -3.96
C PRO A 54 10.94 11.25 -3.75
N ILE A 55 11.68 10.33 -4.36
CA ILE A 55 11.55 8.88 -4.20
C ILE A 55 12.96 8.26 -4.34
N GLY A 56 13.13 7.00 -3.92
CA GLY A 56 14.38 6.25 -4.08
C GLY A 56 14.99 6.32 -5.49
N GLY A 57 16.28 6.63 -5.62
CA GLY A 57 17.07 6.67 -6.86
C GLY A 57 17.82 5.37 -7.18
N ASP A 58 17.32 4.29 -6.61
CA ASP A 58 17.94 2.99 -6.50
C ASP A 58 18.26 2.36 -7.86
N ASP A 59 19.50 1.91 -8.02
CA ASP A 59 20.00 1.26 -9.25
C ASP A 59 19.76 2.11 -10.52
N GLY A 60 19.78 3.44 -10.35
CA GLY A 60 19.53 4.41 -11.41
C GLY A 60 18.06 4.55 -11.81
N ASN A 61 17.10 4.08 -11.02
CA ASN A 61 15.69 4.35 -11.25
C ASN A 61 15.28 5.76 -10.77
N ASN A 62 14.12 6.24 -11.25
CA ASN A 62 13.51 7.50 -10.84
C ASN A 62 14.43 8.74 -11.01
N LYS A 63 15.33 8.70 -11.99
CA LYS A 63 16.36 9.74 -12.23
C LYS A 63 15.92 10.77 -13.27
N THR A 64 14.84 10.51 -14.00
CA THR A 64 14.27 11.39 -15.02
C THR A 64 12.90 11.92 -14.58
N TRP A 65 12.49 13.07 -15.12
CA TRP A 65 11.13 13.58 -14.92
C TRP A 65 10.08 12.61 -15.47
N ALA A 66 10.37 11.93 -16.58
CA ALA A 66 9.45 10.95 -17.16
C ALA A 66 9.18 9.76 -16.22
N GLU A 67 10.19 9.25 -15.51
CA GLU A 67 10.03 8.19 -14.50
C GLU A 67 9.26 8.69 -13.26
N LEU A 68 9.27 10.00 -12.99
CA LEU A 68 8.58 10.59 -11.83
C LEU A 68 7.11 10.93 -12.08
N LEU A 69 6.75 11.27 -13.32
CA LEU A 69 5.39 11.69 -13.68
C LEU A 69 4.31 10.69 -13.22
N PRO A 70 4.44 9.36 -13.43
CA PRO A 70 3.44 8.40 -12.96
C PRO A 70 3.22 8.43 -11.45
N HIS A 71 4.26 8.67 -10.65
CA HIS A 71 4.11 8.75 -9.19
C HIS A 71 3.28 9.96 -8.77
N TYR A 72 3.43 11.09 -9.46
CA TYR A 72 2.64 12.30 -9.19
C TYR A 72 1.20 12.19 -9.71
N GLU A 73 1.00 11.53 -10.85
CA GLU A 73 -0.34 11.21 -11.34
C GLU A 73 -1.11 10.33 -10.33
N ARG A 74 -0.44 9.31 -9.78
CA ARG A 74 -0.99 8.46 -8.72
C ARG A 74 -1.34 9.24 -7.46
N GLU A 75 -0.45 10.15 -7.04
CA GLU A 75 -0.68 11.03 -5.90
C GLU A 75 -1.99 11.84 -6.07
N LEU A 76 -2.23 12.38 -7.27
CA LEU A 76 -3.46 13.11 -7.59
C LEU A 76 -4.69 12.21 -7.65
N VAL A 77 -4.60 11.01 -8.24
CA VAL A 77 -5.71 10.04 -8.28
C VAL A 77 -6.13 9.64 -6.88
N ASN A 78 -5.17 9.34 -6.00
CA ASN A 78 -5.43 9.01 -4.60
C ASN A 78 -6.10 10.18 -3.88
N PHE A 79 -5.61 11.40 -4.09
CA PHE A 79 -6.20 12.62 -3.53
C PHE A 79 -7.67 12.80 -3.94
N LYS A 80 -7.99 12.63 -5.22
CA LYS A 80 -9.37 12.70 -5.75
C LYS A 80 -10.27 11.67 -5.08
N ARG A 81 -9.84 10.40 -5.07
CA ARG A 81 -10.58 9.30 -4.44
C ARG A 81 -10.88 9.60 -2.97
N ASN A 82 -9.86 10.00 -2.21
CA ASN A 82 -9.99 10.24 -0.78
C ASN A 82 -10.88 11.46 -0.49
N LEU A 83 -10.81 12.51 -1.32
CA LEU A 83 -11.72 13.65 -1.25
C LEU A 83 -13.19 13.24 -1.49
N ASP A 84 -13.44 12.39 -2.48
CA ASP A 84 -14.80 11.90 -2.78
C ASP A 84 -15.35 11.04 -1.64
N LEU A 85 -14.51 10.19 -1.04
CA LEU A 85 -14.86 9.43 0.16
C LEU A 85 -15.22 10.35 1.34
N LEU A 86 -14.45 11.42 1.56
CA LEU A 86 -14.74 12.40 2.61
C LEU A 86 -16.07 13.11 2.39
N LYS A 87 -16.36 13.54 1.15
CA LYS A 87 -17.63 14.18 0.78
C LYS A 87 -18.83 13.25 0.93
N SER A 88 -18.64 11.96 0.68
CA SER A 88 -19.70 10.95 0.84
C SER A 88 -20.04 10.63 2.30
N SER A 89 -19.22 11.10 3.25
CA SER A 89 -19.45 10.90 4.67
C SER A 89 -20.36 11.97 5.28
N LYS A 90 -21.29 11.54 6.15
CA LYS A 90 -22.30 12.41 6.79
C LYS A 90 -21.73 13.51 7.69
N ASP A 91 -20.52 13.33 8.23
CA ASP A 91 -19.91 14.26 9.20
C ASP A 91 -18.57 14.86 8.73
N GLY A 92 -18.21 14.70 7.44
CA GLY A 92 -16.91 15.13 6.90
C GLY A 92 -15.68 14.43 7.52
N LYS A 93 -15.93 13.40 8.34
CA LYS A 93 -14.97 12.44 8.86
C LYS A 93 -15.22 11.12 8.15
N ILE A 94 -14.22 10.40 7.67
CA ILE A 94 -14.45 9.03 7.20
C ILE A 94 -15.13 8.27 8.34
N VAL A 95 -16.38 7.84 8.14
CA VAL A 95 -17.11 7.09 9.16
C VAL A 95 -16.30 5.83 9.40
N THR A 96 -15.70 5.71 10.59
CA THR A 96 -15.23 4.44 11.14
C THR A 96 -16.46 3.59 11.39
N LYS A 97 -17.05 3.05 10.32
CA LYS A 97 -18.06 1.99 10.44
C LYS A 97 -17.43 0.90 11.30
N GLU A 98 -18.21 0.34 12.23
CA GLU A 98 -17.84 -0.89 12.90
C GLU A 98 -17.54 -1.96 11.84
N ALA A 99 -16.26 -2.18 11.61
CA ALA A 99 -15.80 -3.12 10.62
C ALA A 99 -15.86 -4.52 11.22
N LYS A 100 -16.49 -5.44 10.49
CA LYS A 100 -16.53 -6.85 10.87
C LYS A 100 -15.27 -7.54 10.35
N PRO A 101 -14.73 -8.51 11.10
CA PRO A 101 -13.68 -9.39 10.59
C PRO A 101 -14.08 -10.02 9.26
N TRP A 102 -13.15 -10.09 8.31
CA TRP A 102 -13.37 -10.74 7.02
C TRP A 102 -13.55 -12.24 7.19
N GLN A 103 -14.36 -12.81 6.30
CA GLN A 103 -14.56 -14.25 6.23
C GLN A 103 -13.32 -14.89 5.61
N THR A 104 -12.60 -15.69 6.41
CA THR A 104 -11.42 -16.42 5.96
C THR A 104 -11.79 -17.50 4.94
N ALA A 105 -10.85 -17.80 4.06
CA ALA A 105 -10.91 -18.94 3.17
C ALA A 105 -9.71 -19.86 3.46
N GLU A 106 -9.95 -21.16 3.42
CA GLU A 106 -8.89 -22.15 3.54
C GLU A 106 -8.30 -22.49 2.17
N VAL A 107 -6.99 -22.61 2.13
CA VAL A 107 -6.24 -23.07 0.96
C VAL A 107 -5.25 -24.16 1.38
N THR A 108 -4.88 -25.01 0.44
CA THR A 108 -3.80 -25.98 0.62
C THR A 108 -2.51 -25.37 0.12
N LEU A 109 -1.54 -25.12 1.01
CA LEU A 109 -0.22 -24.68 0.60
C LEU A 109 0.53 -25.83 -0.07
N LEU A 110 1.10 -25.55 -1.25
CA LEU A 110 1.90 -26.50 -2.02
C LEU A 110 3.40 -26.22 -1.90
N SER A 111 3.78 -24.97 -1.62
CA SER A 111 5.16 -24.59 -1.31
C SER A 111 5.47 -24.83 0.17
N GLU A 112 6.75 -25.07 0.48
CA GLU A 112 7.22 -25.08 1.86
C GLU A 112 6.92 -23.75 2.56
N SER A 113 6.46 -23.81 3.81
CA SER A 113 6.19 -22.62 4.62
C SER A 113 6.90 -22.74 5.96
N LYS A 114 7.39 -21.62 6.50
CA LYS A 114 7.95 -21.57 7.87
C LYS A 114 6.85 -21.60 8.95
N GLY A 115 5.60 -21.87 8.58
CA GLY A 115 4.44 -21.88 9.45
C GLY A 115 3.49 -20.72 9.21
N THR A 116 2.62 -20.49 10.18
CA THR A 116 1.57 -19.48 10.13
C THR A 116 1.48 -18.72 11.43
N TYR A 117 0.94 -17.50 11.40
CA TYR A 117 0.72 -16.66 12.59
C TYR A 117 -0.70 -16.10 12.61
N ALA A 118 -1.21 -15.78 13.80
CA ALA A 118 -2.51 -15.13 13.95
C ALA A 118 -2.36 -13.62 13.72
N VAL A 119 -3.23 -13.02 12.90
CA VAL A 119 -3.19 -11.57 12.64
C VAL A 119 -3.91 -10.82 13.77
N LYS A 120 -3.26 -10.71 14.93
CA LYS A 120 -3.78 -10.03 16.13
C LYS A 120 -2.68 -9.34 16.92
N ASN A 121 -3.07 -8.36 17.73
CA ASN A 121 -2.14 -7.62 18.60
C ASN A 121 -1.28 -8.58 19.46
N GLY A 122 -0.01 -8.22 19.63
CA GLY A 122 1.01 -9.00 20.34
C GLY A 122 1.69 -10.08 19.49
N THR A 123 1.25 -10.31 18.25
CA THR A 123 1.86 -11.34 17.37
C THR A 123 3.10 -10.79 16.68
N LYS A 124 4.20 -11.56 16.69
CA LYS A 124 5.45 -11.23 16.00
C LYS A 124 5.46 -11.85 14.61
N VAL A 125 5.16 -11.07 13.57
CA VAL A 125 4.94 -11.60 12.21
C VAL A 125 6.20 -12.17 11.56
N TYR A 126 7.39 -11.72 11.99
CA TYR A 126 8.69 -12.26 11.57
C TYR A 126 9.41 -13.02 12.71
N GLY A 127 8.73 -13.29 13.83
CA GLY A 127 9.33 -13.89 15.02
C GLY A 127 10.24 -12.96 15.83
N THR A 128 10.46 -11.72 15.38
CA THR A 128 11.32 -10.73 16.07
C THR A 128 10.50 -9.73 16.89
N PRO A 129 11.03 -9.17 17.99
CA PRO A 129 10.32 -8.18 18.82
C PRO A 129 9.89 -6.91 18.07
N ILE A 130 10.66 -6.49 17.08
CA ILE A 130 10.37 -5.30 16.26
C ILE A 130 9.12 -5.49 15.37
N SER A 131 8.78 -6.75 15.08
CA SER A 131 7.67 -7.17 14.21
C SER A 131 6.38 -7.47 14.97
N GLU A 132 6.29 -7.07 16.24
CA GLU A 132 5.10 -7.26 17.05
C GLU A 132 3.96 -6.33 16.57
N LEU A 133 2.80 -6.90 16.27
CA LEU A 133 1.59 -6.16 15.92
C LEU A 133 1.07 -5.39 17.14
N THR A 134 1.02 -4.06 17.05
CA THR A 134 0.53 -3.21 18.14
C THR A 134 -0.90 -2.73 17.90
N LYS A 135 -1.29 -2.55 16.62
CA LYS A 135 -2.66 -2.26 16.19
C LYS A 135 -2.98 -3.05 14.93
N VAL A 136 -4.20 -3.60 14.86
CA VAL A 136 -4.68 -4.41 13.73
C VAL A 136 -6.13 -4.06 13.43
N ALA A 137 -6.43 -3.77 12.16
CA ALA A 137 -7.76 -3.38 11.72
C ALA A 137 -8.76 -4.52 12.02
N PRO A 138 -10.00 -4.22 12.46
CA PRO A 138 -10.98 -5.25 12.82
C PRO A 138 -11.21 -6.29 11.73
N GLU A 139 -11.18 -5.88 10.45
CA GLU A 139 -11.28 -6.74 9.28
C GLU A 139 -10.27 -7.90 9.28
N LEU A 140 -9.08 -7.67 9.86
CA LEU A 140 -7.94 -8.58 9.76
C LEU A 140 -7.83 -9.55 10.95
N GLN A 141 -8.60 -9.35 12.04
CA GLN A 141 -8.36 -10.01 13.33
C GLN A 141 -8.52 -11.54 13.35
N ASN A 142 -9.15 -12.11 12.32
CA ASN A 142 -9.33 -13.57 12.17
C ASN A 142 -8.42 -14.19 11.12
N LEU A 143 -7.60 -13.40 10.44
CA LEU A 143 -6.76 -13.92 9.37
C LEU A 143 -5.61 -14.75 9.94
N LYS A 144 -5.19 -15.72 9.12
CA LYS A 144 -4.06 -16.61 9.39
C LYS A 144 -2.95 -16.28 8.40
N GLY A 145 -1.99 -15.48 8.86
CA GLY A 145 -0.83 -15.07 8.08
C GLY A 145 0.13 -16.22 7.86
N ILE A 146 0.93 -16.11 6.80
CA ILE A 146 1.96 -17.09 6.43
C ILE A 146 3.30 -16.51 6.81
N THR A 147 4.06 -17.25 7.61
CA THR A 147 5.36 -16.81 8.11
C THR A 147 6.40 -16.90 7.01
N PHE A 148 7.05 -15.77 6.74
CA PHE A 148 8.24 -15.69 5.90
C PHE A 148 9.43 -15.22 6.71
N ASP A 149 10.62 -15.48 6.17
CA ASP A 149 11.87 -15.00 6.70
C ASP A 149 12.18 -13.61 6.14
N GLU A 150 12.45 -12.64 7.01
CA GLU A 150 12.69 -11.26 6.58
C GLU A 150 13.96 -11.08 5.74
N THR A 151 14.99 -11.91 5.96
CA THR A 151 16.22 -11.86 5.17
C THR A 151 15.99 -12.49 3.81
N SER A 152 15.37 -13.67 3.78
CA SER A 152 15.04 -14.35 2.52
C SER A 152 14.12 -13.52 1.63
N GLN A 153 13.11 -12.83 2.19
CA GLN A 153 12.25 -11.93 1.41
C GLN A 153 13.04 -10.78 0.75
N ASN A 154 14.03 -10.23 1.45
CA ASN A 154 14.87 -9.16 0.91
C ASN A 154 15.84 -9.66 -0.17
N GLU A 155 16.33 -10.89 -0.07
CA GLU A 155 17.31 -11.44 -1.01
C GLU A 155 16.65 -12.06 -2.25
N ASN A 156 15.56 -12.79 -2.02
CA ASN A 156 14.95 -13.71 -2.99
C ASN A 156 13.54 -13.31 -3.41
N GLY A 157 12.85 -12.46 -2.64
CA GLY A 157 11.44 -12.14 -2.85
C GLY A 157 10.49 -13.10 -2.14
N THR A 158 9.20 -12.99 -2.43
CA THR A 158 8.15 -13.82 -1.79
C THR A 158 7.47 -14.68 -2.84
N HIS A 159 7.62 -16.00 -2.70
CA HIS A 159 7.06 -16.98 -3.61
C HIS A 159 6.14 -17.94 -2.84
N LEU A 160 4.91 -18.11 -3.33
CA LEU A 160 3.93 -19.00 -2.72
C LEU A 160 3.23 -19.80 -3.81
N LYS A 161 3.09 -21.11 -3.59
CA LYS A 161 2.21 -21.97 -4.39
C LYS A 161 1.12 -22.52 -3.49
N PHE A 162 -0.12 -22.47 -3.96
CA PHE A 162 -1.27 -22.94 -3.19
C PHE A 162 -2.37 -23.44 -4.10
N LYS A 163 -3.30 -24.19 -3.51
CA LYS A 163 -4.48 -24.73 -4.18
C LYS A 163 -5.74 -24.35 -3.41
N ASN A 164 -6.78 -23.97 -4.14
CA ASN A 164 -8.07 -23.57 -3.59
C ASN A 164 -9.22 -24.16 -4.41
N THR A 165 -10.29 -24.56 -3.73
CA THR A 165 -11.46 -25.21 -4.35
C THR A 165 -12.52 -24.21 -4.81
N LYS A 166 -12.46 -22.97 -4.31
CA LYS A 166 -13.31 -21.83 -4.67
C LYS A 166 -12.41 -20.62 -4.92
N ALA A 167 -12.91 -19.61 -5.62
CA ALA A 167 -12.19 -18.34 -5.78
C ALA A 167 -11.89 -17.72 -4.41
N VAL A 168 -10.66 -17.22 -4.24
CA VAL A 168 -10.19 -16.60 -2.99
C VAL A 168 -9.51 -15.27 -3.29
N LYS A 169 -9.45 -14.40 -2.28
CA LYS A 169 -8.55 -13.25 -2.27
C LYS A 169 -7.43 -13.47 -1.27
N LEU A 170 -6.19 -13.33 -1.71
CA LEU A 170 -5.03 -13.27 -0.82
C LEU A 170 -4.88 -11.84 -0.29
N VAL A 171 -4.76 -11.70 1.03
CA VAL A 171 -4.57 -10.43 1.72
C VAL A 171 -3.09 -10.16 1.91
N VAL A 172 -2.61 -9.04 1.38
CA VAL A 172 -1.19 -8.66 1.37
C VAL A 172 -1.00 -7.31 2.06
N GLY A 173 -0.08 -7.22 3.00
CA GLY A 173 0.28 -6.00 3.71
C GLY A 173 1.59 -5.41 3.21
N TYR A 174 1.52 -4.20 2.67
CA TYR A 174 2.67 -3.42 2.22
C TYR A 174 3.06 -2.37 3.26
N PHE A 175 4.35 -2.28 3.57
CA PHE A 175 4.85 -1.27 4.48
C PHE A 175 4.88 0.10 3.80
N ASN A 176 4.39 1.13 4.47
CA ASN A 176 4.39 2.52 4.02
C ASN A 176 5.79 3.10 4.20
N SER A 177 6.69 2.68 3.33
CA SER A 177 8.09 3.08 3.35
C SER A 177 8.68 3.02 1.95
N ASP A 178 9.62 3.92 1.70
CA ASP A 178 10.41 3.99 0.48
C ASP A 178 11.71 3.16 0.57
N GLN A 179 11.98 2.46 1.68
CA GLN A 179 13.24 1.73 1.91
C GLN A 179 13.25 0.41 1.14
N LYS A 180 14.34 0.11 0.41
CA LYS A 180 14.52 -1.14 -0.39
C LYS A 180 14.17 -2.43 0.35
N ARG A 181 14.36 -2.45 1.68
CA ARG A 181 14.05 -3.61 2.53
C ARG A 181 12.55 -3.87 2.67
N PHE A 182 11.69 -3.04 2.10
CA PHE A 182 10.26 -3.22 2.01
C PHE A 182 9.87 -3.26 0.53
N LEU A 183 9.01 -4.22 0.19
CA LEU A 183 8.50 -4.34 -1.16
C LEU A 183 7.49 -3.21 -1.43
N PHE A 184 7.54 -2.62 -2.62
CA PHE A 184 6.52 -1.66 -3.07
C PHE A 184 5.24 -2.39 -3.56
N PRO A 185 4.05 -1.81 -3.36
CA PRO A 185 2.84 -2.34 -3.94
C PRO A 185 2.89 -2.31 -5.47
N PRO A 186 2.23 -3.27 -6.14
CA PRO A 186 2.12 -3.29 -7.60
C PRO A 186 1.34 -2.08 -8.12
N SER A 187 1.72 -1.57 -9.30
CA SER A 187 1.05 -0.45 -9.96
C SER A 187 0.86 -0.75 -11.44
N LEU A 188 -0.33 -0.41 -11.96
CA LEU A 188 -0.69 -0.47 -13.38
C LEU A 188 0.24 0.35 -14.28
N GLU A 189 0.84 1.40 -13.73
CA GLU A 189 1.67 2.35 -14.47
C GLU A 189 3.10 1.82 -14.69
N THR A 190 3.58 0.96 -13.80
CA THR A 190 4.92 0.37 -13.87
C THR A 190 4.92 -1.06 -14.38
N ASP A 191 3.75 -1.71 -14.35
CA ASP A 191 3.54 -3.08 -14.84
C ASP A 191 2.10 -3.21 -15.37
N ALA A 192 1.95 -3.41 -16.68
CA ALA A 192 0.65 -3.63 -17.31
C ALA A 192 -0.04 -4.91 -16.79
N ALA A 193 0.71 -5.87 -16.22
CA ALA A 193 0.18 -7.03 -15.51
C ALA A 193 -0.04 -6.78 -14.00
N GLY A 194 0.33 -5.59 -13.51
CA GLY A 194 0.25 -5.15 -12.12
C GLY A 194 -1.15 -5.08 -11.52
N ASN A 195 -2.20 -5.35 -12.32
CA ASN A 195 -3.57 -5.53 -11.84
C ASN A 195 -4.25 -6.82 -12.33
N ALA A 196 -3.48 -7.80 -12.83
CA ALA A 196 -4.04 -9.07 -13.32
C ALA A 196 -4.93 -9.81 -12.30
N HIS A 197 -4.78 -9.50 -11.02
CA HIS A 197 -5.50 -10.07 -9.88
C HIS A 197 -6.28 -9.00 -9.07
N GLY A 198 -6.43 -7.75 -9.54
CA GLY A 198 -7.10 -6.67 -8.79
C GLY A 198 -6.25 -6.04 -7.69
N GLN A 199 -4.92 -6.19 -7.75
CA GLN A 199 -3.99 -5.89 -6.66
C GLN A 199 -3.47 -4.44 -6.60
N ALA A 200 -3.78 -3.62 -7.61
CA ALA A 200 -3.28 -2.25 -7.70
C ALA A 200 -3.88 -1.31 -6.64
N GLU A 201 -5.06 -1.63 -6.11
CA GLU A 201 -5.79 -0.74 -5.20
C GLU A 201 -5.50 -1.02 -3.72
N VAL A 202 -5.26 0.06 -2.96
CA VAL A 202 -5.23 0.01 -1.49
C VAL A 202 -6.66 -0.19 -0.97
N ILE A 203 -6.89 -1.33 -0.35
CA ILE A 203 -8.17 -1.71 0.27
C ILE A 203 -8.29 -1.10 1.67
N LEU A 204 -7.30 -1.30 2.53
CA LEU A 204 -7.28 -0.66 3.86
C LEU A 204 -6.00 0.16 4.02
N ALA A 205 -6.13 1.48 4.10
CA ALA A 205 -5.00 2.35 4.41
C ALA A 205 -4.76 2.41 5.93
N SER A 206 -3.49 2.59 6.34
CA SER A 206 -3.06 2.69 7.74
C SER A 206 -3.66 1.61 8.64
N ALA A 207 -3.69 0.37 8.16
CA ALA A 207 -4.50 -0.72 8.71
C ALA A 207 -3.82 -1.48 9.84
N MET A 208 -2.48 -1.44 9.91
CA MET A 208 -1.72 -2.12 10.96
C MET A 208 -0.52 -1.29 11.38
N ASN A 209 -0.23 -1.30 12.69
CA ASN A 209 1.01 -0.78 13.26
C ASN A 209 1.80 -1.94 13.85
N LEU A 210 3.12 -1.84 13.67
CA LEU A 210 4.09 -2.75 14.26
C LEU A 210 4.99 -1.95 15.19
N LYS A 211 5.67 -2.62 16.12
CA LYS A 211 6.42 -1.96 17.18
C LYS A 211 7.52 -1.01 16.68
N GLU A 212 8.36 -1.46 15.73
CA GLU A 212 9.48 -0.66 15.19
C GLU A 212 9.57 -0.80 13.65
N LEU A 213 8.48 -1.18 13.00
CA LEU A 213 8.37 -1.24 11.55
C LEU A 213 7.32 -0.24 11.05
N PRO A 214 7.41 0.20 9.79
CA PRO A 214 6.47 1.16 9.23
C PRO A 214 5.01 0.68 9.31
N ARG A 215 4.09 1.64 9.24
CA ARG A 215 2.65 1.39 9.07
C ARG A 215 2.39 0.54 7.83
N VAL A 216 1.30 -0.20 7.83
CA VAL A 216 0.98 -1.15 6.75
C VAL A 216 -0.35 -0.81 6.08
N ASN A 217 -0.33 -0.75 4.75
CA ASN A 217 -1.51 -0.70 3.89
C ASN A 217 -1.86 -2.11 3.38
N ILE A 218 -3.14 -2.39 3.19
CA ILE A 218 -3.65 -3.69 2.76
C ILE A 218 -4.10 -3.65 1.32
N HIS A 219 -3.65 -4.63 0.56
CA HIS A 219 -4.07 -4.93 -0.80
C HIS A 219 -4.65 -6.35 -0.86
N THR A 220 -5.42 -6.65 -1.90
CA THR A 220 -5.95 -7.99 -2.13
C THR A 220 -5.65 -8.48 -3.54
N TYR A 221 -5.33 -9.76 -3.68
CA TYR A 221 -5.06 -10.42 -4.95
C TYR A 221 -6.09 -11.53 -5.15
N THR A 222 -6.89 -11.46 -6.22
CA THR A 222 -7.93 -12.44 -6.53
C THR A 222 -7.36 -13.61 -7.32
N PHE A 223 -7.66 -14.83 -6.87
CA PHE A 223 -7.27 -16.08 -7.52
C PHE A 223 -8.48 -16.97 -7.72
N GLU A 224 -8.63 -17.50 -8.93
CA GLU A 224 -9.68 -18.46 -9.26
C GLU A 224 -9.41 -19.84 -8.64
N ALA A 225 -10.44 -20.69 -8.62
CA ALA A 225 -10.29 -22.07 -8.15
C ALA A 225 -9.25 -22.82 -9.00
N GLY A 226 -8.32 -23.53 -8.35
CA GLY A 226 -7.24 -24.24 -9.03
C GLY A 226 -5.93 -24.21 -8.25
N GLU A 227 -4.84 -24.49 -8.97
CA GLU A 227 -3.48 -24.33 -8.48
C GLU A 227 -2.96 -22.97 -8.91
N ASN A 228 -2.50 -22.18 -7.93
CA ASN A 228 -2.14 -20.80 -8.10
C ASN A 228 -0.72 -20.55 -7.59
N LYS A 229 -0.10 -19.51 -8.14
CA LYS A 229 1.23 -19.04 -7.76
C LYS A 229 1.19 -17.54 -7.51
N LEU A 230 1.84 -17.12 -6.44
CA LEU A 230 2.18 -15.74 -6.16
C LEU A 230 3.69 -15.58 -6.29
N ASP A 231 4.12 -14.61 -7.07
CA ASP A 231 5.51 -14.17 -7.16
C ASP A 231 5.58 -12.68 -6.91
N LEU A 232 6.18 -12.31 -5.78
CA LEU A 232 6.45 -10.93 -5.43
C LEU A 232 7.95 -10.68 -5.42
N GLY A 233 8.34 -9.47 -5.82
CA GLY A 233 9.73 -9.04 -5.85
C GLY A 233 10.38 -8.99 -4.48
N LYS A 234 11.63 -8.51 -4.47
CA LYS A 234 12.46 -8.40 -3.26
C LYS A 234 11.92 -7.33 -2.32
N GLY A 235 11.96 -7.62 -1.02
CA GLY A 235 11.54 -6.71 0.04
C GLY A 235 10.58 -7.38 1.02
N ARG A 236 10.60 -6.92 2.28
CA ARG A 236 9.64 -7.34 3.31
C ARG A 236 8.22 -6.98 2.89
N VAL A 237 7.32 -7.96 2.98
CA VAL A 237 5.89 -7.84 2.73
C VAL A 237 5.16 -8.85 3.62
N LEU A 238 3.96 -8.51 4.08
CA LEU A 238 3.16 -9.39 4.92
C LEU A 238 2.16 -10.19 4.06
N ILE A 239 2.19 -11.51 4.20
CA ILE A 239 1.13 -12.38 3.68
C ILE A 239 0.19 -12.69 4.84
N LEU A 240 -0.99 -12.05 4.84
CA LEU A 240 -1.89 -12.03 5.98
C LEU A 240 -2.92 -13.16 5.96
N GLY A 241 -3.07 -13.84 4.83
CA GLY A 241 -3.92 -15.02 4.69
C GLY A 241 -4.89 -14.89 3.52
N PHE A 242 -5.90 -15.74 3.50
CA PHE A 242 -6.89 -15.81 2.41
C PHE A 242 -8.29 -15.55 2.93
N ILE A 243 -9.11 -14.93 2.08
CA ILE A 243 -10.50 -14.58 2.36
C ILE A 243 -11.38 -15.03 1.19
N ASP A 244 -12.69 -15.22 1.45
CA ASP A 244 -13.66 -15.51 0.39
C ASP A 244 -13.68 -14.38 -0.66
N ALA A 245 -13.53 -14.70 -1.94
CA ALA A 245 -13.50 -13.71 -3.01
C ALA A 245 -14.83 -12.96 -3.19
N ASN A 246 -15.95 -13.59 -2.85
CA ASN A 246 -17.31 -13.08 -3.06
C ASN A 246 -17.80 -12.16 -1.93
N GLN A 247 -17.05 -12.05 -0.83
CA GLN A 247 -17.45 -11.17 0.25
C GLN A 247 -17.31 -9.70 -0.16
N THR A 248 -18.21 -8.87 0.36
CA THR A 248 -18.14 -7.43 0.15
C THR A 248 -17.00 -6.84 0.96
N ILE A 249 -16.07 -6.20 0.26
CA ILE A 249 -14.95 -5.47 0.85
C ILE A 249 -15.23 -3.99 0.62
N THR A 250 -15.18 -3.19 1.68
CA THR A 250 -15.33 -1.73 1.59
C THR A 250 -13.97 -1.08 1.81
N PRO A 251 -13.38 -0.46 0.78
CA PRO A 251 -12.13 0.26 0.97
C PRO A 251 -12.29 1.41 1.97
N ARG A 252 -11.30 1.61 2.85
CA ARG A 252 -11.27 2.73 3.80
C ARG A 252 -9.89 2.98 4.38
N ASP A 253 -9.67 4.17 4.90
CA ASP A 253 -8.57 4.42 5.83
C ASP A 253 -8.97 3.99 7.25
N VAL A 254 -8.11 3.21 7.90
CA VAL A 254 -8.27 2.77 9.28
C VAL A 254 -7.76 3.81 10.27
N GLY A 255 -6.83 4.68 9.83
CA GLY A 255 -6.36 5.81 10.62
C GLY A 255 -5.52 5.42 11.84
N PHE A 256 -4.86 4.25 11.83
CA PHE A 256 -3.91 3.94 12.89
C PHE A 256 -2.64 4.79 12.72
N ILE A 257 -2.46 5.68 13.68
CA ILE A 257 -1.31 6.59 13.81
C ILE A 257 -0.47 6.19 15.01
N ASP A 258 0.83 6.51 14.96
CA ASP A 258 1.77 6.26 16.05
C ASP A 258 1.53 7.21 17.23
N ALA A 259 1.94 6.79 18.43
CA ALA A 259 1.71 7.56 19.65
C ALA A 259 2.52 8.88 19.60
N GLY A 260 1.82 10.02 19.57
CA GLY A 260 2.44 11.36 19.52
C GLY A 260 2.42 12.02 18.13
N GLU A 261 2.01 11.31 17.09
CA GLU A 261 1.75 11.91 15.79
C GLU A 261 0.34 12.52 15.78
N LYS A 262 0.22 13.80 15.38
CA LYS A 262 -1.05 14.27 14.82
C LYS A 262 -1.26 13.48 13.54
N GLY A 263 -2.49 13.02 13.28
CA GLY A 263 -2.79 12.30 12.05
C GLY A 263 -2.20 13.05 10.86
N ALA A 264 -1.15 12.47 10.28
CA ALA A 264 -0.45 13.09 9.18
C ALA A 264 -1.44 13.14 8.02
N ILE A 265 -1.65 14.34 7.46
CA ILE A 265 -2.64 14.57 6.41
C ILE A 265 -2.21 13.95 5.07
N ASP A 266 -1.01 13.35 5.05
CA ASP A 266 -0.43 12.65 3.92
C ASP A 266 -1.26 11.44 3.49
N TRP A 267 -2.10 10.89 4.38
CA TRP A 267 -3.09 9.85 4.04
C TRP A 267 -3.97 10.22 2.85
N LEU A 268 -4.24 11.52 2.63
CA LEU A 268 -5.00 11.98 1.47
C LEU A 268 -4.35 11.56 0.14
N PHE A 269 -3.05 11.30 0.12
CA PHE A 269 -2.28 11.01 -1.08
C PHE A 269 -1.99 9.50 -1.30
N TYR A 270 -2.51 8.63 -0.42
CA TYR A 270 -2.35 7.17 -0.50
C TYR A 270 -3.64 6.41 -0.82
#